data_AF-A0A524FNC8-F1
#
_entry.id   AF-A0A524FNC8-F1
#
_cell.length_a   1.000
_cell.length_b   1.000
_cell.length_c   1.000
_cell.angle_alpha   90.00
_cell.angle_beta   90.00
_cell.angle_gamma   90.00
#
_symmetry.space_group_name_H-M   'P 1'
#
loop_
_entity.id
_entity.type
_entity.pdbx_description
1 polymer ?
#
loop_
_entity_poly.entity_id
_entity_poly.type
_entity_poly.pdbx_seq_one_letter_code
_entity_poly.pdbx_strand_id
1 'polypeptide(L)' 'MSAISKLLEAKTIVEQLFVDKIKNIALNQDSKKLHFTLTDGIEVYIIYNTHSQYGYNILFSKLVKSFRFLKI' A
#
# COMPACT_ATOMS: atom_id res chain seq x y z
N MET A 1 -4.48 14.17 -17.53
CA MET A 1 -3.72 14.14 -16.24
C MET A 1 -2.50 13.24 -16.37
N SER A 2 -1.37 13.64 -15.79
CA SER A 2 -0.16 12.81 -15.76
C SER A 2 -0.32 11.61 -14.81
N ALA A 3 0.48 10.55 -15.02
CA ALA A 3 0.53 9.38 -14.12
C ALA A 3 0.79 9.80 -12.66
N ILE A 4 1.71 10.75 -12.45
CA ILE A 4 2.04 11.29 -11.13
C ILE A 4 0.86 12.03 -10.50
N SER A 5 0.13 12.83 -11.29
CA SER A 5 -1.06 13.53 -10.80
C SER A 5 -2.12 12.55 -10.28
N LYS A 6 -2.31 11.42 -10.97
CA LYS A 6 -3.27 10.39 -10.57
C LYS A 6 -2.79 9.61 -9.32
N LEU A 7 -1.49 9.39 -9.18
CA LEU A 7 -0.93 8.77 -7.96
C LEU A 7 -1.00 9.72 -6.76
N LEU A 8 -0.85 11.02 -6.97
CA LEU A 8 -1.06 12.04 -5.93
C LEU A 8 -2.52 12.05 -5.46
N GLU A 9 -3.48 12.00 -6.39
CA GLU A 9 -4.89 11.88 -6.07
C GLU A 9 -5.19 10.60 -5.27
N ALA A 10 -4.66 9.46 -5.72
CA ALA A 10 -4.79 8.20 -5.00
C ALA A 10 -4.17 8.27 -3.59
N LYS A 11 -3.02 8.92 -3.44
CA LYS A 11 -2.38 9.15 -2.14
C LYS A 11 -3.32 9.91 -1.20
N THR A 12 -3.88 11.03 -1.65
CA THR A 12 -4.83 11.83 -0.86
C THR A 12 -6.06 11.01 -0.45
N ILE A 13 -6.65 10.25 -1.38
CA ILE A 13 -7.81 9.38 -1.09
C ILE A 13 -7.45 8.33 -0.03
N VAL A 14 -6.30 7.67 -0.17
CA VAL A 14 -5.84 6.66 0.78
C VAL A 14 -5.61 7.28 2.16
N GLU A 15 -4.94 8.44 2.24
CA GLU A 15 -4.71 9.16 3.49
C GLU A 15 -6.03 9.52 4.19
N GLN A 16 -7.07 9.91 3.45
CA GLN A 16 -8.39 10.23 4.00
C GLN A 16 -9.18 9.00 4.45
N LEU A 17 -9.13 7.90 3.70
CA LEU A 17 -9.91 6.69 4.00
C LEU A 17 -9.30 5.85 5.13
N PHE A 18 -7.98 5.94 5.32
CA PHE A 18 -7.22 5.08 6.24
C PHE A 18 -6.40 5.87 7.25
N VAL A 19 -6.83 7.08 7.64
CA VAL A 19 -6.13 8.01 8.56
C VAL A 19 -5.46 7.28 9.74
N ASP A 20 -6.20 6.44 10.45
CA ASP A 20 -5.70 5.75 11.67
C ASP A 20 -5.07 4.37 11.40
N LYS A 21 -5.10 3.92 10.14
CA LYS A 21 -4.64 2.60 9.72
C LYS A 21 -3.37 2.63 8.89
N ILE A 22 -2.94 3.79 8.41
CA ILE A 22 -1.68 3.93 7.67
C ILE A 22 -0.53 4.07 8.66
N LYS A 23 0.43 3.16 8.56
CA LYS A 23 1.72 3.26 9.25
C LYS A 23 2.71 4.11 8.45
N ASN A 24 2.74 3.95 7.13
CA ASN A 24 3.61 4.69 6.25
C ASN A 24 2.98 4.79 4.85
N ILE A 25 3.27 5.88 4.13
CA ILE A 25 2.89 6.07 2.74
C ILE A 25 3.99 6.85 2.00
N ALA A 26 4.38 6.36 0.83
CA ALA A 26 5.44 6.92 0.03
C ALA A 26 5.09 6.87 -1.47
N LEU A 27 5.28 8.00 -2.15
CA LEU A 27 5.18 8.10 -3.61
C LEU A 27 6.59 8.15 -4.20
N ASN A 28 6.93 7.16 -5.01
CA ASN A 28 8.13 7.18 -5.82
C ASN A 28 7.78 7.70 -7.23
N GLN A 29 8.28 8.89 -7.57
CA GLN A 29 7.98 9.55 -8.83
C GLN A 29 8.67 8.87 -10.02
N ASP A 30 9.93 8.47 -9.87
CA ASP A 30 10.72 7.85 -10.95
C ASP A 30 10.09 6.55 -11.46
N SER A 31 9.66 5.71 -10.51
CA SER A 31 9.03 4.41 -10.80
C SER A 31 7.50 4.47 -10.91
N LYS A 32 6.88 5.66 -10.76
CA LYS A 32 5.42 5.86 -10.80
C LYS A 32 4.69 4.86 -9.91
N LYS A 33 5.12 4.78 -8.66
CA LYS A 33 4.66 3.80 -7.68
C LYS A 33 4.29 4.47 -6.37
N LEU A 34 3.05 4.27 -5.94
CA LEU A 34 2.60 4.57 -4.59
C LEU A 34 2.71 3.29 -3.76
N HIS A 35 3.32 3.39 -2.59
CA HIS A 35 3.42 2.32 -1.62
C HIS A 35 2.90 2.81 -0.28
N PHE A 36 2.05 2.03 0.37
CA PHE A 36 1.67 2.28 1.75
C PHE A 36 1.60 0.97 2.54
N THR A 37 1.88 1.08 3.83
CA THR A 37 1.82 -0.03 4.78
C THR A 37 0.76 0.29 5.81
N LEU A 38 -0.15 -0.66 6.04
CA LEU A 38 -1.15 -0.56 7.09
C LEU A 38 -0.57 -1.00 8.45
N THR A 39 -1.21 -0.59 9.54
CA THR A 39 -0.77 -0.88 10.92
C THR A 39 -0.76 -2.37 11.26
N ASP A 40 -1.59 -3.17 10.58
CA ASP A 40 -1.62 -4.63 10.69
C ASP A 40 -0.50 -5.34 9.91
N GLY A 41 0.26 -4.60 9.11
CA GLY A 41 1.38 -5.09 8.30
C GLY A 41 1.03 -5.38 6.84
N ILE A 42 -0.20 -5.13 6.37
CA ILE A 42 -0.52 -5.25 4.95
C ILE A 42 0.24 -4.18 4.16
N GLU A 43 0.91 -4.59 3.09
CA GLU A 43 1.56 -3.68 2.15
C GLU A 43 0.74 -3.58 0.88
N VAL A 44 0.51 -2.35 0.42
CA VAL A 44 -0.24 -2.08 -0.81
C VAL A 44 0.61 -1.24 -1.74
N TYR A 45 0.67 -1.68 -2.99
CA TYR A 45 1.38 -1.02 -4.06
C TYR A 45 0.39 -0.65 -5.15
N ILE A 46 0.38 0.62 -5.56
CA ILE A 46 -0.35 1.12 -6.73
C ILE A 46 0.68 1.58 -7.75
N ILE A 47 0.65 1.00 -8.94
CA ILE A 47 1.63 1.22 -10.01
C ILE A 47 0.89 1.83 -11.20
N TYR A 48 1.46 2.90 -11.75
CA TYR A 48 0.94 3.52 -12.96
C TYR A 48 1.90 3.28 -14.12
N ASN A 49 1.45 2.56 -15.15
CA ASN A 49 2.31 2.27 -16.29
C ASN A 49 2.31 3.43 -17.32
N THR A 50 3.22 3.34 -18.29
CA THR A 50 3.35 4.30 -19.40
C THR A 50 2.15 4.27 -20.36
N HIS A 51 1.32 3.22 -20.32
CA HIS A 51 0.09 3.07 -21.08
C HIS A 51 -1.14 3.66 -20.38
N SER A 52 -0.93 4.43 -19.31
CA SER A 52 -2.00 5.05 -18.52
C SER A 52 -2.94 4.07 -17.80
N GLN A 53 -2.46 2.87 -17.48
CA GLN A 53 -3.21 1.84 -16.77
C GLN A 53 -2.75 1.71 -15.31
N TYR A 54 -3.69 1.32 -14.44
CA TYR A 54 -3.43 0.98 -13.04
C TYR A 54 -3.07 -0.50 -12.91
N GLY A 55 -2.04 -0.79 -12.13
CA GLY A 55 -1.82 -2.09 -11.51
C GLY A 55 -1.78 -1.95 -10.00
N TYR A 56 -2.19 -2.98 -9.26
CA TYR A 56 -2.07 -3.00 -7.81
C TYR A 56 -1.57 -4.36 -7.32
N ASN A 57 -0.74 -4.34 -6.29
CA ASN A 57 -0.32 -5.53 -5.56
C ASN A 57 -0.65 -5.32 -4.09
N ILE A 58 -1.29 -6.31 -3.47
CA ILE A 58 -1.57 -6.33 -2.03
C ILE A 58 -0.83 -7.52 -1.45
N LEU A 59 0.09 -7.25 -0.54
CA LEU A 59 0.87 -8.26 0.16
C LEU A 59 0.41 -8.34 1.62
N PHE A 60 -0.13 -9.49 2.00
CA PHE A 60 -0.53 -9.78 3.37
C PHE A 60 0.67 -10.40 4.11
N SER A 61 1.36 -9.62 4.93
CA SER A 61 2.57 -10.08 5.65
C SER A 61 2.27 -10.96 6.88
N LYS A 62 1.00 -11.08 7.30
CA LYS A 62 0.58 -11.93 8.42
C LYS A 62 -0.35 -13.07 7.96
N LEU A 63 0.20 -14.28 7.90
CA LEU A 63 -0.51 -15.47 8.36
C LEU A 63 -0.24 -15.55 9.87
N VAL A 64 -1.27 -15.36 10.69
CA VAL A 64 -1.13 -15.40 12.16
C VAL A 64 -0.47 -16.73 12.59
N LYS A 65 0.59 -16.64 13.39
CA LYS A 65 1.40 -17.77 13.89
C LYS A 65 0.55 -18.86 14.57
N SER A 66 0.86 -20.11 14.27
CA SER A 66 0.49 -21.30 15.05
C SER A 66 0.91 -21.11 16.52
N PHE A 67 -0.07 -21.15 17.42
CA PHE A 67 0.17 -21.30 18.84
C PHE A 67 0.71 -22.71 19.11
N ARG A 68 2.03 -22.85 19.29
CA ARG A 68 2.55 -23.96 20.09
C ARG A 68 2.36 -23.59 21.55
N PHE A 69 1.27 -24.08 22.14
CA PHE A 69 1.17 -24.18 23.58
C PHE A 69 2.39 -24.95 24.09
N LEU A 70 3.17 -24.32 24.98
CA LEU A 70 4.02 -25.07 25.90
C LEU A 70 3.08 -26.00 26.69
N LYS A 71 3.18 -27.31 26.46
CA LYS A 71 2.78 -28.28 27.48
C LYS A 71 3.97 -28.42 28.42
N ILE A 72 3.75 -27.88 29.63
CA ILE A 72 4.28 -28.22 30.96
C ILE A 72 5.44 -29.21 30.95
#